data_AF-A0A3C1XCK7-F1
#
_entry.id   AF-A0A3C1XCK7-F1
#
_cell.length_a   1.000
_cell.length_b   1.000
_cell.length_c   1.000
_cell.angle_alpha   90.00
_cell.angle_beta   90.00
_cell.angle_gamma   90.00
#
_symmetry.space_group_name_H-M   'P 1'
#
loop_
_entity.id
_entity.type
_entity.pdbx_description
1 polymer ?
#
loop_
_entity_poly.entity_id
_entity_poly.type
_entity_poly.pdbx_seq_one_letter_code
_entity_poly.pdbx_strand_id
1 'polypeptide(L)' 'MEDKNIINVNLAEEMKTSFRDYAMSVIVARALPDVRDGLKPVHRRILYGMNELGTTPDKPHKKSARITGDVMGKYHPHG' A
#
# COMPACT_ATOMS: atom_id res chain seq x y z
N MET A 1 10.04 36.68 -19.34
CA MET A 1 10.68 35.36 -19.51
C MET A 1 9.54 34.37 -19.48
N GLU A 2 9.14 33.81 -20.62
CA GLU A 2 8.18 32.70 -20.64
C GLU A 2 8.83 31.48 -20.00
N ASP A 3 8.13 30.87 -19.04
CA ASP A 3 8.55 29.64 -18.38
C ASP A 3 8.63 28.50 -19.41
N LYS A 4 9.84 28.23 -19.90
CA LYS A 4 10.15 27.24 -20.95
C LYS A 4 9.82 25.78 -20.60
N ASN A 5 9.25 25.52 -19.41
CA ASN A 5 8.96 24.20 -18.89
C ASN A 5 7.46 23.95 -18.64
N ILE A 6 6.57 24.80 -19.15
CA ILE A 6 5.12 24.57 -19.04
C ILE A 6 4.67 23.63 -20.16
N ILE A 7 4.12 22.48 -19.76
CA ILE A 7 3.56 21.49 -20.67
C ILE A 7 2.05 21.67 -20.69
N ASN A 8 1.48 21.91 -21.87
CA ASN A 8 0.02 21.91 -22.01
C ASN A 8 -0.50 20.48 -22.01
N VAL A 9 -1.46 20.21 -21.13
CA VAL A 9 -2.14 18.91 -21.00
C VAL A 9 -3.61 19.03 -21.37
N ASN A 10 -4.12 18.04 -22.10
CA ASN A 10 -5.55 17.96 -22.39
C ASN A 10 -6.31 17.47 -21.16
N LEU A 11 -7.26 18.28 -20.68
CA LEU A 11 -8.02 17.98 -19.46
C LEU A 11 -8.75 16.63 -19.51
N ALA A 12 -9.38 16.29 -20.62
CA ALA A 12 -10.18 15.07 -20.72
C ALA A 12 -9.30 13.82 -20.68
N GLU A 13 -8.16 13.84 -21.38
CA GLU A 13 -7.20 12.74 -21.37
C GLU A 13 -6.49 12.61 -20.02
N GLU A 14 -6.12 13.73 -19.38
CA GLU A 14 -5.48 13.74 -18.06
C GLU A 14 -6.43 13.15 -17.00
N MET A 15 -7.68 13.62 -16.95
CA MET A 15 -8.69 13.13 -16.02
C MET A 15 -8.95 11.63 -16.18
N LYS A 16 -9.06 11.16 -17.42
CA LYS A 16 -9.27 9.74 -17.72
C LYS A 16 -8.09 8.87 -17.27
N THR A 17 -6.87 9.33 -17.50
CA THR A 17 -5.64 8.61 -17.14
C THR A 17 -5.49 8.56 -15.63
N SER A 18 -5.48 9.71 -14.97
CA SER A 18 -5.34 9.82 -13.52
C SER A 18 -6.43 9.05 -12.76
N PHE A 19 -7.69 9.12 -13.22
CA PHE A 19 -8.79 8.35 -12.63
C PHE A 19 -8.58 6.84 -12.77
N ARG A 20 -8.17 6.38 -13.96
CA ARG A 20 -7.94 4.96 -14.23
C ARG A 20 -6.80 4.41 -13.37
N ASP A 21 -5.70 5.14 -13.25
CA ASP A 21 -4.54 4.74 -12.47
C ASP A 21 -4.88 4.62 -10.98
N TYR A 22 -5.60 5.62 -10.44
CA TYR A 22 -6.09 5.55 -9.08
C TYR A 22 -7.05 4.38 -8.88
N ALA A 23 -8.07 4.24 -9.75
CA ALA A 23 -9.07 3.18 -9.65
C ALA A 23 -8.42 1.79 -9.67
N MET A 24 -7.50 1.54 -10.60
CA MET A 24 -6.80 0.26 -10.69
C MET A 24 -5.90 0.01 -9.47
N SER A 25 -5.18 1.02 -8.98
CA SER A 25 -4.36 0.88 -7.78
C SER A 25 -5.19 0.50 -6.55
N VAL A 26 -6.39 1.07 -6.43
CA VAL A 26 -7.31 0.78 -5.34
C VAL A 26 -7.88 -0.63 -5.47
N ILE A 27 -8.36 -1.01 -6.65
CA ILE A 27 -8.98 -2.32 -6.89
C ILE A 27 -7.99 -3.44 -6.60
N VAL A 28 -6.81 -3.39 -7.21
CA VAL A 28 -5.85 -4.50 -7.20
C VAL A 28 -4.99 -4.52 -5.93
N ALA A 29 -4.54 -3.35 -5.47
CA ALA A 29 -3.48 -3.27 -4.46
C ALA A 29 -3.95 -2.72 -3.10
N ARG A 30 -5.26 -2.53 -2.89
CA ARG A 30 -5.77 -1.95 -1.63
C ARG A 30 -7.09 -2.54 -1.14
N ALA A 31 -8.14 -2.41 -1.92
CA ALA A 31 -9.51 -2.56 -1.46
C ALA A 31 -10.02 -4.01 -1.48
N LEU A 32 -9.68 -4.78 -2.51
CA LEU A 32 -10.17 -6.15 -2.68
C LEU A 32 -9.14 -7.19 -2.17
N PRO A 33 -9.61 -8.28 -1.55
CA PRO A 33 -8.75 -9.40 -1.18
C PRO A 33 -8.37 -10.23 -2.40
N ASP A 34 -7.23 -10.91 -2.31
CA ASP A 34 -6.87 -11.95 -3.27
C ASP A 34 -7.67 -13.23 -3.00
N VAL A 35 -8.15 -13.90 -4.04
CA VAL A 35 -8.99 -15.11 -3.91
C VAL A 35 -8.25 -16.29 -3.28
N ARG A 36 -6.92 -16.34 -3.40
CA ARG A 36 -6.12 -17.50 -2.98
C ARG A 36 -5.96 -17.57 -1.46
N ASP A 37 -5.85 -16.41 -0.81
CA ASP A 37 -5.61 -16.31 0.63
C ASP A 37 -6.66 -15.47 1.39
N GLY A 38 -7.56 -14.80 0.67
CA GLY A 38 -8.58 -13.93 1.26
C GLY A 38 -8.03 -12.63 1.85
N LEU A 39 -6.75 -12.29 1.61
CA LEU A 39 -6.09 -11.15 2.26
C LEU A 39 -6.02 -9.94 1.34
N LYS A 40 -6.37 -8.78 1.91
CA LYS A 40 -5.96 -7.48 1.36
C LYS A 40 -4.45 -7.30 1.54
N PRO A 41 -3.78 -6.50 0.70
CA PRO A 41 -2.33 -6.33 0.78
C PRO A 41 -1.82 -5.89 2.16
N VAL A 42 -2.54 -5.03 2.87
CA VAL A 42 -2.15 -4.59 4.23
C VAL A 42 -2.16 -5.75 5.24
N HIS A 43 -3.17 -6.62 5.20
CA HIS A 43 -3.26 -7.78 6.10
C HIS A 43 -2.08 -8.74 5.88
N ARG A 44 -1.78 -9.04 4.61
CA ARG A 44 -0.66 -9.92 4.24
C ARG A 44 0.68 -9.36 4.73
N ARG A 45 0.90 -8.06 4.58
CA ARG A 45 2.11 -7.36 5.04
C ARG A 45 2.24 -7.38 6.58
N ILE A 46 1.14 -7.21 7.31
CA ILE A 46 1.13 -7.30 8.77
C ILE A 46 1.51 -8.71 9.22
N LEU A 47 0.84 -9.74 8.68
CA LEU A 47 1.12 -11.14 9.06
C LEU A 47 2.56 -11.54 8.70
N TYR A 48 3.04 -11.14 7.52
CA TYR A 48 4.42 -11.36 7.11
C TYR A 48 5.43 -10.66 8.03
N GLY A 49 5.22 -9.36 8.33
CA GLY A 49 6.09 -8.62 9.24
C GLY A 49 6.07 -9.18 10.67
N MET A 50 4.91 -9.65 11.16
CA MET A 50 4.81 -10.35 12.43
C MET A 50 5.59 -11.65 12.44
N ASN A 51 5.54 -12.43 11.36
CA ASN A 51 6.30 -13.67 11.20
C ASN A 51 7.81 -13.41 11.20
N GLU A 52 8.29 -12.43 10.43
CA GLU A 52 9.70 -12.02 10.37
C GLU A 52 10.21 -11.49 11.72
N LEU A 53 9.36 -10.77 12.45
CA LEU A 53 9.66 -10.34 13.82
C LEU A 53 9.61 -11.50 14.83
N GLY A 54 9.21 -12.71 14.43
CA GLY A 54 9.03 -13.86 15.31
C GLY A 54 7.92 -13.64 16.34
N THR A 55 6.84 -12.95 15.97
CA THR A 55 5.66 -12.74 16.83
C THR A 55 4.68 -13.90 16.61
N THR A 56 5.15 -15.10 16.90
CA THR A 56 4.41 -16.35 16.77
C THR A 56 3.62 -16.66 18.05
N PRO A 57 2.58 -17.52 18.00
CA PRO A 57 1.70 -17.76 19.15
C PRO A 57 2.39 -18.31 20.41
N ASP A 58 3.55 -18.94 20.25
CA ASP A 58 4.38 -19.50 21.33
C ASP A 58 5.20 -18.44 22.09
N LYS A 59 5.27 -17.20 21.60
CA LYS A 59 6.14 -16.16 22.17
C LYS A 59 5.35 -15.03 22.85
N PRO A 60 5.94 -14.34 23.84
CA PRO A 60 5.30 -13.19 24.48
C PRO A 60 4.96 -12.07 23.49
N HIS A 61 3.88 -11.35 23.77
CA HIS A 61 3.43 -10.23 22.94
C HIS A 61 4.47 -9.12 22.83
N LYS A 62 4.56 -8.54 21.62
CA LYS A 62 5.31 -7.30 21.36
C LYS A 62 4.34 -6.12 21.27
N LYS A 63 4.82 -4.93 21.61
CA LYS A 63 4.01 -3.70 21.53
C LYS A 63 3.57 -3.44 20.08
N SER A 64 2.31 -3.07 19.90
CA SER A 64 1.72 -2.84 18.57
C SER A 64 2.50 -1.81 17.75
N ALA A 65 2.94 -0.72 18.38
CA ALA A 65 3.75 0.32 17.74
C ALA A 65 5.06 -0.21 17.12
N ARG A 66 5.64 -1.28 17.69
CA ARG A 66 6.83 -1.92 17.12
C ARG A 66 6.49 -2.70 15.86
N ILE A 67 5.35 -3.40 15.85
CA ILE A 67 4.91 -4.20 14.69
C ILE A 67 4.50 -3.26 13.55
N THR A 68 3.69 -2.23 13.85
CA THR A 68 3.27 -1.25 12.84
C THR A 68 4.45 -0.47 12.28
N GLY A 69 5.41 -0.07 13.11
CA GLY A 69 6.63 0.62 12.67
C GLY A 69 7.49 -0.22 11.73
N ASP A 70 7.68 -1.51 12.04
CA ASP A 70 8.47 -2.42 11.18
C ASP A 70 7.77 -2.69 9.84
N VAL A 71 6.45 -2.96 9.88
CA VAL A 71 5.65 -3.20 8.67
C VAL A 71 5.62 -1.96 7.78
N MET A 72 5.46 -0.78 8.37
CA MET A 72 5.46 0.48 7.62
C MET A 72 6.82 0.74 6.95
N GLY A 73 7.91 0.56 7.71
CA GLY A 73 9.27 0.80 7.20
C GLY A 73 9.72 -0.17 6.11
N LYS A 74 9.22 -1.42 6.12
CA LYS A 74 9.70 -2.47 5.21
C LYS A 74 8.73 -2.81 4.08
N TYR A 75 7.42 -2.78 4.34
CA TYR A 75 6.44 -3.46 3.48
C TYR A 75 5.23 -2.60 3.10
N HIS A 76 4.85 -1.61 3.91
CA HIS A 76 3.65 -0.82 3.73
C HIS A 76 3.94 0.69 3.74
N PRO A 77 4.02 1.36 2.57
CA PRO A 77 4.41 2.78 2.48
C PRO A 77 3.23 3.72 2.81
N HIS A 78 2.41 3.36 3.79
CA HIS A 78 1.25 4.12 4.24
C HIS A 78 1.15 4.03 5.77
N GLY A 79 0.55 5.06 6.36
CA GLY A 79 0.21 5.11 7.78
C GLY A 79 -1.01 4.28 8.14
#